data_AF-A0A3P7LS17-F1
#
_entry.id   AF-A0A3P7LS17-F1
#
_cell.length_a   1.000
_cell.length_b   1.000
_cell.length_c   1.000
_cell.angle_alpha   90.00
_cell.angle_beta   90.00
_cell.angle_gamma   90.00
#
_symmetry.space_group_name_H-M   'P 1'
#
loop_
_entity.id
_entity.type
_entity.pdbx_description
1 polymer ?
#
loop_
_entity_poly.entity_id
_entity_poly.type
_entity_poly.pdbx_seq_one_letter_code
_entity_poly.pdbx_strand_id
1 'polypeptide(L)'
;MTQKRTDVPLGSSLSESMYSTVASSSGREPFRTTLKQLVEGNKNFVNVQRCLDWIKEQEIAIKNAPFGNNWKTVTEATRRYELLHRKIESFRVEIDQCHNMKAKISSEEEKFFTALLDDLDRQYDALKGTSNRHLRLANSLLSFVEKAGDLLSWLEEKESVEIFRDWTPAHQLQSAELYAYFQVSRFNV
;
A
#
# COMPACT_ATOMS: atom_id res chain seq x y z
N MET A 1 36.81 -6.80 -10.00
CA MET A 1 35.47 -6.72 -10.63
C MET A 1 34.69 -5.64 -9.89
N THR A 2 34.60 -4.46 -10.50
CA THR A 2 34.02 -3.24 -9.93
C THR A 2 32.52 -3.21 -10.20
N GLN A 3 31.70 -3.34 -9.15
CA GLN A 3 30.25 -3.30 -9.26
C GLN A 3 29.78 -1.83 -9.24
N LYS A 4 29.35 -1.35 -10.41
CA LYS A 4 28.80 -0.01 -10.64
C LYS A 4 27.47 0.10 -9.87
N ARG A 5 27.46 0.92 -8.82
CA ARG A 5 26.24 1.40 -8.15
C ARG A 5 25.47 2.22 -9.19
N THR A 6 24.34 1.72 -9.66
CA THR A 6 23.38 2.50 -10.44
C THR A 6 22.57 3.34 -9.45
N ASP A 7 22.86 4.63 -9.41
CA ASP A 7 22.07 5.60 -8.68
C ASP A 7 20.64 5.62 -9.24
N VAL A 8 19.66 5.38 -8.36
CA VAL A 8 18.23 5.55 -8.67
C VAL A 8 17.99 7.06 -8.77
N PRO A 9 17.44 7.59 -9.88
CA PRO A 9 17.24 9.01 -10.00
C PRO A 9 16.15 9.45 -9.01
N LEU A 10 16.56 10.26 -8.03
CA LEU A 10 15.68 11.04 -7.19
C LEU A 10 15.01 12.13 -8.04
N GLY A 11 13.68 12.23 -7.91
CA GLY A 11 12.95 13.46 -8.17
C GLY A 11 12.26 13.56 -9.52
N SER A 12 11.09 12.94 -9.65
CA SER A 12 10.08 13.41 -10.60
C SER A 12 9.33 14.60 -9.99
N SER A 13 9.89 15.78 -10.22
CA SER A 13 9.27 17.09 -9.95
C SER A 13 7.87 17.16 -10.59
N LEU A 14 6.96 17.98 -10.04
CA LEU A 14 5.57 18.19 -10.53
C LEU A 14 5.47 18.55 -12.00
N SER A 15 6.61 18.99 -12.54
CA SER A 15 6.91 19.05 -13.96
C SER A 15 6.32 17.84 -14.71
N GLU A 16 6.68 16.60 -14.38
CA GLU A 16 6.38 15.42 -15.22
C GLU A 16 4.89 15.02 -15.30
N SER A 17 4.13 15.19 -14.22
CA SER A 17 2.73 14.77 -14.18
C SER A 17 1.82 15.67 -15.03
N MET A 18 2.09 16.98 -15.05
CA MET A 18 1.40 17.93 -15.93
C MET A 18 1.84 17.81 -17.41
N TYR A 19 2.99 17.19 -17.71
CA TYR A 19 3.53 17.07 -19.07
C TYR A 19 2.91 15.96 -19.94
N SER A 20 2.22 14.98 -19.35
CA SER A 20 1.73 13.79 -20.06
C SER A 20 0.28 13.89 -20.56
N THR A 21 -0.60 14.63 -19.88
CA THR A 21 -2.03 14.68 -20.24
C THR A 21 -2.35 15.62 -21.42
N VAL A 22 -1.42 16.47 -21.86
CA VAL A 22 -1.60 17.33 -23.04
C VAL A 22 -0.51 17.04 -24.09
N ALA A 23 -0.58 15.85 -24.66
CA ALA A 23 0.21 15.43 -25.81
C ALA A 23 -0.43 15.90 -27.12
N SER A 24 -0.56 17.22 -27.31
CA SER A 24 -0.68 17.85 -28.63
C SER A 24 -0.57 19.36 -28.52
N SER A 25 0.55 19.87 -29.06
CA SER A 25 0.80 21.22 -29.60
C SER A 25 2.06 21.87 -29.04
N SER A 26 2.94 22.19 -29.98
CA SER A 26 4.21 22.91 -29.86
C SER A 26 4.10 24.19 -29.02
N GLY A 27 4.85 24.29 -27.90
CA GLY A 27 4.90 25.53 -27.09
C GLY A 27 5.23 25.37 -25.60
N ARG A 28 6.24 24.57 -25.22
CA ARG A 28 6.45 24.12 -23.82
C ARG A 28 7.42 24.94 -22.94
N GLU A 29 8.12 25.95 -23.44
CA GLU A 29 8.99 26.79 -22.59
C GLU A 29 8.28 27.95 -21.82
N PRO A 30 7.24 28.63 -22.34
CA PRO A 30 6.66 29.76 -21.61
C PRO A 30 5.91 29.36 -20.34
N PHE A 31 5.22 28.20 -20.34
CA PHE A 31 4.35 27.77 -19.23
C PHE A 31 5.12 27.47 -17.92
N ARG A 32 6.33 26.90 -18.03
CA ARG A 32 7.16 26.50 -16.88
C ARG A 32 7.67 27.71 -16.09
N THR A 33 7.94 28.81 -16.79
CA THR A 33 8.46 30.05 -16.19
C THR A 33 7.34 30.84 -15.53
N THR A 34 6.17 30.94 -16.18
CA THR A 34 4.99 31.63 -15.64
C THR A 34 4.48 30.97 -14.35
N LEU A 35 4.53 29.64 -14.29
CA LEU A 35 4.09 28.89 -13.12
C LEU A 35 4.94 29.14 -11.87
N LYS A 36 6.27 29.10 -12.02
CA LYS A 36 7.19 29.43 -10.93
C LYS A 36 7.00 30.88 -10.45
N GLN A 37 6.85 31.81 -11.39
CA GLN A 37 6.60 33.23 -11.08
C GLN A 37 5.28 33.46 -10.34
N LEU A 38 4.22 32.72 -10.69
CA LEU A 38 2.91 32.80 -10.03
C LEU A 38 2.92 32.16 -8.62
N VAL A 39 3.62 31.04 -8.44
CA VAL A 39 3.80 30.39 -7.14
C VAL A 39 4.65 31.26 -6.20
N GLU A 40 5.64 31.98 -6.71
CA GLU A 40 6.45 32.93 -5.94
C GLU A 40 5.66 34.19 -5.54
N GLY A 41 4.66 34.59 -6.32
CA GLY A 41 3.85 35.80 -6.09
C GLY A 41 2.58 35.61 -5.26
N ASN A 42 2.00 34.41 -5.21
CA ASN A 42 0.66 34.20 -4.65
C ASN A 42 0.59 32.98 -3.69
N LYS A 43 0.32 33.26 -2.41
CA LYS A 43 0.22 32.28 -1.32
C LYS A 43 -0.78 31.15 -1.59
N ASN A 44 -1.77 31.39 -2.45
CA ASN A 44 -2.78 30.39 -2.76
C ASN A 44 -2.21 29.24 -3.59
N PHE A 45 -1.32 29.54 -4.54
CA PHE A 45 -0.63 28.52 -5.33
C PHE A 45 0.37 27.73 -4.49
N VAL A 46 1.03 28.38 -3.54
CA VAL A 46 1.94 27.71 -2.58
C VAL A 46 1.20 26.64 -1.77
N ASN A 47 -0.04 26.91 -1.33
CA ASN A 47 -0.82 25.95 -0.56
C ASN A 47 -1.22 24.71 -1.38
N VAL A 48 -1.64 24.90 -2.63
CA VAL A 48 -1.96 23.79 -3.55
C VAL A 48 -0.72 22.96 -3.81
N GLN A 49 0.42 23.63 -4.05
CA GLN A 49 1.71 22.99 -4.27
C GLN A 49 2.14 22.14 -3.07
N ARG A 50 2.02 22.69 -1.85
CA ARG A 50 2.27 21.94 -0.60
C ARG A 50 1.41 20.68 -0.49
N CYS A 51 0.15 20.74 -0.91
CA CYS A 51 -0.74 19.57 -0.89
C CYS A 51 -0.31 18.50 -1.89
N LEU A 52 0.09 18.89 -3.09
CA LEU A 52 0.64 17.97 -4.10
C LEU A 52 1.93 17.30 -3.63
N ASP A 53 2.83 18.07 -3.00
CA ASP A 53 4.08 17.53 -2.45
C ASP A 53 3.81 16.51 -1.33
N TRP A 54 2.86 16.82 -0.44
CA TRP A 54 2.43 15.90 0.60
C TRP A 54 1.86 14.60 0.03
N ILE A 55 1.05 14.67 -1.03
CA ILE A 55 0.51 13.47 -1.71
C ILE A 55 1.64 12.59 -2.21
N LYS A 56 2.63 13.17 -2.90
CA LYS A 56 3.80 12.43 -3.40
C LYS A 56 4.61 11.77 -2.30
N GLU A 57 4.82 12.47 -1.19
CA GLU A 57 5.49 11.89 -0.02
C GLU A 57 4.73 10.66 0.51
N GLN A 58 3.39 10.72 0.57
CA GLN A 58 2.59 9.58 1.01
C GLN A 58 2.62 8.43 -0.01
N GLU A 59 2.60 8.71 -1.32
CA GLU A 59 2.74 7.68 -2.36
C GLU A 59 4.06 6.91 -2.21
N ILE A 60 5.17 7.63 -2.00
CA ILE A 60 6.49 7.03 -1.75
C ILE A 60 6.46 6.19 -0.46
N ALA A 61 5.85 6.71 0.61
CA ALA A 61 5.74 6.00 1.87
C ALA A 61 4.95 4.68 1.72
N ILE A 62 3.83 4.68 0.98
CA ILE A 62 3.05 3.46 0.71
C ILE A 62 3.86 2.47 -0.13
N LYS A 63 4.49 2.95 -1.20
CA LYS A 63 5.25 2.11 -2.14
C LYS A 63 6.42 1.38 -1.48
N ASN A 64 7.08 2.03 -0.53
CA ASN A 64 8.28 1.48 0.12
C ASN A 64 7.96 0.73 1.43
N ALA A 65 6.74 0.82 1.95
CA ALA A 65 6.36 0.14 3.17
C ALA A 65 6.22 -1.38 2.94
N PRO A 66 6.88 -2.24 3.73
CA PRO A 66 6.74 -3.69 3.60
C PRO A 66 5.49 -4.22 4.32
N PHE A 67 5.01 -5.38 3.87
CA PHE A 67 3.94 -6.13 4.54
C PHE A 67 4.42 -7.00 5.71
N GLY A 68 5.72 -7.33 5.79
CA GLY A 68 6.27 -8.23 6.82
C GLY A 68 6.37 -9.69 6.36
N ASN A 69 7.04 -10.53 7.16
CA ASN A 69 7.33 -11.94 6.83
C ASN A 69 7.00 -12.92 7.97
N ASN A 70 6.40 -12.44 9.05
CA ASN A 70 5.92 -13.25 10.17
C ASN A 70 4.72 -12.56 10.80
N TRP A 71 3.97 -13.28 11.63
CA TRP A 71 2.73 -12.79 12.23
C TRP A 71 2.87 -11.41 12.91
N LYS A 72 3.94 -11.20 13.71
CA LYS A 72 4.18 -9.93 14.40
C LYS A 72 4.38 -8.77 13.43
N THR A 73 5.24 -8.96 12.43
CA THR A 73 5.55 -7.91 11.44
C THR A 73 4.38 -7.61 10.51
N VAL A 74 3.56 -8.61 10.18
CA VAL A 74 2.32 -8.45 9.40
C VAL A 74 1.25 -7.70 10.20
N THR A 75 1.12 -7.99 11.48
CA THR A 75 0.20 -7.27 12.38
C THR A 75 0.59 -5.79 12.49
N GLU A 76 1.88 -5.51 12.72
CA GLU A 76 2.35 -4.12 12.79
C GLU A 76 2.22 -3.42 11.42
N ALA A 77 2.44 -4.14 10.32
CA ALA A 77 2.23 -3.58 8.99
C ALA A 77 0.77 -3.19 8.75
N THR A 78 -0.16 -4.03 9.17
CA THR A 78 -1.60 -3.77 9.06
C THR A 78 -1.99 -2.52 9.84
N ARG A 79 -1.59 -2.43 11.11
CA ARG A 79 -1.82 -1.24 11.97
C ARG A 79 -1.25 0.04 11.35
N ARG A 80 -0.04 -0.05 10.78
CA ARG A 80 0.58 1.08 10.07
C ARG A 80 -0.23 1.51 8.85
N TYR A 81 -0.71 0.57 8.02
CA TYR A 81 -1.54 0.92 6.87
C TYR A 81 -2.90 1.50 7.29
N GLU A 82 -3.49 1.06 8.40
CA GLU A 82 -4.72 1.67 8.95
C GLU A 82 -4.50 3.13 9.39
N LEU A 83 -3.39 3.40 10.08
CA LEU A 83 -3.03 4.75 10.51
C LEU A 83 -2.76 5.66 9.30
N LEU A 84 -2.00 5.14 8.32
CA LEU A 84 -1.70 5.85 7.10
C LEU A 84 -2.96 6.15 6.29
N HIS A 85 -3.88 5.19 6.18
CA HIS A 85 -5.15 5.39 5.49
C HIS A 85 -6.00 6.47 6.17
N ARG A 86 -6.16 6.41 7.49
CA ARG A 86 -6.87 7.44 8.26
C ARG A 86 -6.25 8.83 8.10
N LYS A 87 -4.91 8.92 8.11
CA LYS A 87 -4.18 10.17 7.85
C LYS A 87 -4.55 10.73 6.46
N ILE A 88 -4.57 9.87 5.43
CA ILE A 88 -4.96 10.26 4.06
C ILE A 88 -6.41 10.72 3.98
N GLU A 89 -7.34 10.03 4.65
CA GLU A 89 -8.74 10.47 4.69
C GLU A 89 -8.90 11.83 5.38
N SER A 90 -8.20 12.05 6.50
CA SER A 90 -8.24 13.33 7.22
C SER A 90 -7.65 14.49 6.41
N PHE A 91 -6.71 14.22 5.51
CA PHE A 91 -6.06 15.24 4.69
C PHE A 91 -7.01 15.88 3.66
N ARG A 92 -8.19 15.28 3.42
CA ARG A 92 -9.22 15.87 2.55
C ARG A 92 -9.57 17.31 2.95
N VAL A 93 -9.55 17.61 4.26
CA VAL A 93 -9.83 18.96 4.78
C VAL A 93 -8.85 20.00 4.23
N GLU A 94 -7.57 19.67 4.06
CA GLU A 94 -6.57 20.59 3.49
C GLU A 94 -6.80 20.84 1.99
N ILE A 95 -7.29 19.82 1.28
CA ILE A 95 -7.66 19.94 -0.14
C ILE A 95 -8.91 20.81 -0.29
N ASP A 96 -9.93 20.60 0.54
CA ASP A 96 -11.14 21.42 0.54
C ASP A 96 -10.83 22.89 0.90
N GLN A 97 -9.85 23.14 1.78
CA GLN A 97 -9.34 24.49 2.03
C GLN A 97 -8.74 25.11 0.77
N CYS A 98 -7.97 24.36 -0.03
CA CYS A 98 -7.43 24.85 -1.30
C CYS A 98 -8.55 25.23 -2.29
N HIS A 99 -9.61 24.43 -2.37
CA HIS A 99 -10.80 24.75 -3.18
C HIS A 99 -11.47 26.06 -2.74
N ASN A 100 -11.62 26.28 -1.44
CA ASN A 100 -12.22 27.51 -0.89
C ASN A 100 -11.41 28.78 -1.20
N MET A 101 -10.12 28.63 -1.52
CA MET A 101 -9.26 29.75 -1.89
C MET A 101 -9.51 30.25 -3.32
N LYS A 102 -10.22 29.47 -4.16
CA LYS A 102 -10.56 29.84 -5.54
C LYS A 102 -11.28 31.19 -5.63
N ALA A 103 -12.15 31.51 -4.67
CA ALA A 103 -12.87 32.78 -4.62
C ALA A 103 -11.96 34.02 -4.45
N LYS A 104 -10.68 33.82 -4.09
CA LYS A 104 -9.69 34.88 -3.88
C LYS A 104 -8.68 34.98 -5.04
N ILE A 105 -8.89 34.24 -6.12
CA ILE A 105 -8.04 34.24 -7.30
C ILE A 105 -8.54 35.28 -8.30
N SER A 106 -7.62 35.96 -8.98
CA SER A 106 -7.98 36.93 -10.03
C SER A 106 -8.57 36.22 -11.24
N SER A 107 -9.43 36.91 -12.00
CA SER A 107 -10.07 36.32 -13.18
C SER A 107 -9.06 35.84 -14.25
N GLU A 108 -7.89 36.47 -14.32
CA GLU A 108 -6.80 36.10 -15.24
C GLU A 108 -6.13 34.78 -14.84
N GLU A 109 -5.99 34.52 -13.54
CA GLU A 109 -5.34 33.32 -12.98
C GLU A 109 -6.32 32.16 -12.73
N GLU A 110 -7.62 32.42 -12.74
CA GLU A 110 -8.67 31.48 -12.32
C GLU A 110 -8.67 30.17 -13.11
N LYS A 111 -8.51 30.24 -14.43
CA LYS A 111 -8.44 29.06 -15.30
C LYS A 111 -7.27 28.15 -14.91
N PHE A 112 -6.12 28.76 -14.65
CA PHE A 112 -4.91 28.05 -14.30
C PHE A 112 -5.01 27.43 -12.90
N PHE A 113 -5.52 28.18 -11.92
CA PHE A 113 -5.77 27.66 -10.56
C PHE A 113 -6.78 26.50 -10.55
N THR A 114 -7.82 26.58 -11.37
CA THR A 114 -8.81 25.50 -11.50
C THR A 114 -8.17 24.22 -12.02
N ALA A 115 -7.36 24.30 -13.08
CA ALA A 115 -6.65 23.12 -13.60
C ALA A 115 -5.69 22.49 -12.57
N LEU A 116 -5.08 23.31 -11.69
CA LEU A 116 -4.23 22.81 -10.63
C LEU A 116 -5.02 22.10 -9.52
N LEU A 117 -6.20 22.61 -9.17
CA LEU A 117 -7.11 21.95 -8.22
C LEU A 117 -7.63 20.62 -8.77
N ASP A 118 -7.98 20.56 -10.06
CA ASP A 118 -8.44 19.32 -10.71
C ASP A 118 -7.34 18.24 -10.68
N ASP A 119 -6.08 18.61 -10.90
CA ASP A 119 -4.94 17.69 -10.79
C ASP A 119 -4.69 17.26 -9.33
N LEU A 120 -4.85 18.17 -8.37
CA LEU A 120 -4.77 17.85 -6.94
C LEU A 120 -5.81 16.80 -6.54
N ASP A 121 -7.07 16.98 -6.93
CA ASP A 121 -8.15 16.03 -6.63
C ASP A 121 -7.86 14.67 -7.28
N ARG A 122 -7.45 14.65 -8.55
CA ARG A 122 -7.10 13.43 -9.27
C ARG A 122 -5.99 12.65 -8.57
N GLN A 123 -4.91 13.33 -8.18
CA GLN A 123 -3.79 12.69 -7.49
C GLN A 123 -4.18 12.19 -6.09
N TYR A 124 -5.01 12.96 -5.36
CA TYR A 124 -5.51 12.55 -4.05
C TYR A 124 -6.39 11.30 -4.13
N ASP A 125 -7.32 11.24 -5.08
CA ASP A 125 -8.20 10.08 -5.26
C ASP A 125 -7.40 8.82 -5.63
N ALA A 126 -6.37 8.97 -6.48
CA ALA A 126 -5.45 7.89 -6.81
C ALA A 126 -4.65 7.39 -5.59
N LEU A 127 -4.12 8.30 -4.77
CA LEU A 127 -3.45 7.99 -3.50
C LEU A 127 -4.39 7.25 -2.54
N LYS A 128 -5.61 7.77 -2.34
CA LYS A 128 -6.61 7.16 -1.45
C LYS A 128 -6.99 5.76 -1.93
N GLY A 129 -7.19 5.58 -3.24
CA GLY A 129 -7.47 4.29 -3.85
C GLY A 129 -6.32 3.28 -3.64
N THR A 130 -5.08 3.71 -3.82
CA THR A 130 -3.88 2.89 -3.58
C THR A 130 -3.73 2.51 -2.12
N SER A 131 -3.91 3.48 -1.22
CA SER A 131 -3.89 3.27 0.24
C SER A 131 -4.93 2.24 0.69
N ASN A 132 -6.18 2.37 0.22
CA ASN A 132 -7.25 1.41 0.53
C ASN A 132 -6.90 0.00 0.02
N ARG A 133 -6.34 -0.11 -1.20
CA ARG A 133 -5.91 -1.40 -1.74
C ARG A 133 -4.84 -2.07 -0.87
N HIS A 134 -3.81 -1.32 -0.45
CA HIS A 134 -2.77 -1.83 0.43
C HIS A 134 -3.33 -2.26 1.79
N LEU A 135 -4.22 -1.48 2.38
CA LEU A 135 -4.88 -1.83 3.63
C LEU A 135 -5.68 -3.14 3.51
N ARG A 136 -6.47 -3.31 2.45
CA ARG A 136 -7.20 -4.56 2.20
C ARG A 136 -6.27 -5.76 2.02
N LEU A 137 -5.16 -5.58 1.31
CA LEU A 137 -4.15 -6.64 1.15
C LEU A 137 -3.50 -7.00 2.49
N ALA A 138 -3.17 -6.02 3.33
CA ALA A 138 -2.61 -6.25 4.66
C ALA A 138 -3.57 -7.03 5.56
N ASN A 139 -4.84 -6.64 5.59
CA ASN A 139 -5.89 -7.36 6.34
C ASN A 139 -6.06 -8.81 5.84
N SER A 140 -6.07 -9.01 4.52
CA SER A 140 -6.17 -10.35 3.94
C SER A 140 -4.95 -11.21 4.29
N LEU A 141 -3.75 -10.63 4.27
CA LEU A 141 -2.52 -11.32 4.64
C LEU A 141 -2.52 -11.68 6.13
N LEU A 142 -2.92 -10.75 7.00
CA LEU A 142 -3.02 -11.01 8.44
C LEU A 142 -3.97 -12.18 8.73
N SER A 143 -5.17 -12.17 8.14
CA SER A 143 -6.13 -13.26 8.28
C SER A 143 -5.58 -14.61 7.78
N PHE A 144 -4.81 -14.61 6.69
CA PHE A 144 -4.15 -15.81 6.20
C PHE A 144 -3.09 -16.33 7.18
N VAL A 145 -2.25 -15.44 7.71
CA VAL A 145 -1.17 -15.82 8.64
C VAL A 145 -1.74 -16.33 9.96
N GLU A 146 -2.82 -15.74 10.46
CA GLU A 146 -3.53 -16.22 11.65
C GLU A 146 -4.06 -17.64 11.45
N LYS A 147 -4.77 -17.90 10.34
CA LYS A 147 -5.27 -19.24 10.02
C LYS A 147 -4.15 -20.26 9.84
N ALA A 148 -3.04 -19.88 9.22
CA ALA A 148 -1.88 -20.73 9.08
C ALA A 148 -1.25 -21.03 10.45
N GLY A 149 -1.22 -20.05 11.35
CA GLY A 149 -0.79 -20.23 12.74
C GLY A 149 -1.66 -21.25 13.48
N ASP A 150 -2.98 -21.11 13.40
CA ASP A 150 -3.92 -22.05 14.03
C ASP A 150 -3.75 -23.48 13.50
N LEU A 151 -3.54 -23.62 12.18
CA LEU A 151 -3.29 -24.91 11.53
C LEU A 151 -1.96 -25.53 11.99
N LEU A 152 -0.90 -24.74 12.16
CA LEU A 152 0.37 -25.23 12.68
C LEU A 152 0.23 -25.72 14.12
N SER A 153 -0.45 -24.96 14.98
CA SER A 153 -0.73 -25.41 16.35
C SER A 153 -1.57 -26.70 16.37
N TRP A 154 -2.58 -26.80 15.50
CA TRP A 154 -3.35 -28.05 15.38
C TRP A 154 -2.49 -29.23 14.91
N LEU A 155 -1.58 -29.00 13.96
CA LEU A 155 -0.65 -30.04 13.50
C LEU A 155 0.29 -30.48 14.61
N GLU A 156 0.84 -29.54 15.38
CA GLU A 156 1.71 -29.81 16.53
C GLU A 156 0.98 -30.67 17.60
N GLU A 157 -0.30 -30.38 17.85
CA GLU A 157 -1.14 -31.18 18.76
C GLU A 157 -1.34 -32.61 18.24
N LYS A 158 -1.63 -32.77 16.93
CA LYS A 158 -1.81 -34.10 16.33
C LYS A 158 -0.52 -34.90 16.25
N GLU A 159 0.58 -34.24 15.90
CA GLU A 159 1.92 -34.83 15.89
C GLU A 159 2.28 -35.34 17.29
N SER A 160 2.05 -34.53 18.32
CA SER A 160 2.31 -34.92 19.71
C SER A 160 1.57 -36.21 20.08
N VAL A 161 0.28 -36.32 19.73
CA VAL A 161 -0.50 -37.55 19.97
C VAL A 161 0.12 -38.78 19.29
N GLU A 162 0.64 -38.62 18.08
CA GLU A 162 1.24 -39.72 17.32
C GLU A 162 2.62 -40.13 17.85
N ILE A 163 3.44 -39.15 18.26
CA ILE A 163 4.76 -39.39 18.86
C ILE A 163 4.63 -40.17 20.17
N PHE A 164 3.64 -39.83 21.00
CA PHE A 164 3.39 -40.50 22.28
C PHE A 164 2.50 -41.74 22.17
N ARG A 165 2.07 -42.12 20.96
CA ARG A 165 1.28 -43.34 20.76
C ARG A 165 2.14 -44.56 21.03
N ASP A 166 1.63 -45.45 21.87
CA ASP A 166 2.20 -46.80 22.02
C ASP A 166 1.81 -47.63 20.79
N TRP A 167 2.81 -48.01 20.00
CA TRP A 167 2.64 -48.81 18.79
C TRP A 167 2.62 -50.32 19.04
N THR A 168 2.80 -50.75 20.30
CA THR A 168 3.00 -52.16 20.65
C THR A 168 1.71 -52.98 20.57
N PRO A 169 0.55 -52.53 21.11
CA PRO A 169 -0.67 -53.33 21.09
C PRO A 169 -1.58 -52.90 19.91
N ALA A 170 -1.73 -53.77 18.91
CA ALA A 170 -2.59 -53.51 17.75
C ALA A 170 -4.06 -53.16 18.11
N HIS A 171 -4.56 -53.59 19.28
CA HIS A 171 -5.92 -53.30 19.74
C HIS A 171 -6.08 -51.89 20.33
N GLN A 172 -5.00 -51.15 20.60
CA GLN A 172 -5.03 -49.78 21.14
C GLN A 172 -4.86 -48.71 20.05
N LEU A 173 -4.53 -49.10 18.82
CA LEU A 173 -4.35 -48.21 17.68
C LEU A 173 -5.71 -47.74 17.14
N GLN A 174 -6.26 -46.64 17.68
CA GLN A 174 -7.60 -46.10 17.37
C GLN A 174 -7.81 -45.54 15.93
N SER A 175 -7.04 -45.97 14.92
CA SER A 175 -7.23 -45.51 13.54
C SER A 175 -7.61 -46.64 12.59
N ALA A 176 -8.71 -46.43 11.85
CA ALA A 176 -9.27 -47.42 10.93
C ALA A 176 -8.28 -47.81 9.80
N GLU A 177 -7.45 -46.87 9.36
CA GLU A 177 -6.41 -47.11 8.34
C GLU A 177 -5.26 -47.97 8.86
N LEU A 178 -4.81 -47.78 10.11
CA LEU A 178 -3.80 -48.65 10.73
C LEU A 178 -4.36 -50.06 10.95
N TYR A 179 -5.63 -50.17 11.37
CA TYR A 179 -6.29 -51.48 11.46
C TYR A 179 -6.34 -52.20 10.11
N ALA A 180 -6.67 -51.50 9.02
CA ALA A 180 -6.68 -52.09 7.69
C ALA A 180 -5.29 -52.59 7.27
N TYR A 181 -4.24 -51.79 7.51
CA TYR A 181 -2.84 -52.21 7.25
C TYR A 181 -2.46 -53.47 8.04
N PHE A 182 -2.68 -53.48 9.36
CA PHE A 182 -2.33 -54.63 10.21
C PHE A 182 -3.19 -55.86 9.97
N GLN A 183 -4.45 -55.71 9.54
CA GLN A 183 -5.30 -56.85 9.15
C GLN A 183 -4.79 -57.50 7.86
N VAL A 184 -4.45 -56.71 6.84
CA VAL A 184 -3.93 -57.23 5.56
C VAL A 184 -2.58 -57.92 5.74
N SER A 185 -1.70 -57.36 6.58
CA SER A 185 -0.39 -57.96 6.86
C SER A 185 -0.43 -59.25 7.69
N ARG A 186 -1.57 -59.57 8.35
CA ARG A 186 -1.70 -60.75 9.21
C ARG A 186 -2.00 -62.05 8.46
N PHE A 187 -2.27 -61.98 7.15
CA PHE A 187 -2.65 -63.14 6.32
C PHE A 187 -1.55 -63.63 5.37
N ASN A 188 -0.30 -63.18 5.53
CA ASN A 188 0.84 -63.61 4.70
C ASN A 188 1.91 -64.39 5.50
N VAL A 189 1.49 -65.33 6.34
CA VAL A 189 2.34 -66.44 6.84
C VAL A 189 1.52 -67.72 6.81
#